data_AF-A0A0S8K312-F1
#
_entry.id   AF-A0A0S8K312-F1
#
_cell.length_a   1.000
_cell.length_b   1.000
_cell.length_c   1.000
_cell.angle_alpha   90.00
_cell.angle_beta   90.00
_cell.angle_gamma   90.00
#
_symmetry.space_group_name_H-M   'P 1'
#
loop_
_entity.id
_entity.type
_entity.pdbx_description
1 polymer ?
#
loop_
_entity_poly.entity_id
_entity_poly.type
_entity_poly.pdbx_seq_one_letter_code
_entity_poly.pdbx_strand_id
1 'polypeptide(L)' 'MVTMAGWTQDTETQYVFKTTNLTRYRFPTHINDLVMDRSEARFSELFIVVIEPGKGPPLHRHNDTEQIFYL' A
#
# COMPACT_ATOMS: atom_id res chain seq x y z
N MET A 1 19.33 16.83 2.59
CA MET A 1 20.30 15.78 2.99
C MET A 1 20.91 16.13 4.34
N VAL A 2 20.75 15.26 5.33
CA VAL A 2 21.40 15.38 6.64
C VAL A 2 22.27 14.13 6.83
N THR A 3 23.55 14.31 7.12
CA THR A 3 24.48 13.19 7.33
C THR A 3 24.69 13.00 8.83
N MET A 4 24.36 11.82 9.34
CA MET A 4 24.60 11.43 10.74
C MET A 4 25.19 10.02 10.77
N ALA A 5 26.30 9.85 11.50
CA ALA A 5 26.94 8.54 11.74
C ALA A 5 27.15 7.67 10.49
N GLY A 6 27.60 8.28 9.38
CA GLY A 6 27.94 7.56 8.14
C GLY A 6 26.75 7.24 7.21
N TRP A 7 25.54 7.63 7.58
CA TRP A 7 24.35 7.53 6.71
C TRP A 7 23.91 8.91 6.26
N THR A 8 23.59 9.02 4.97
CA THR A 8 22.94 10.20 4.41
C THR A 8 21.44 9.95 4.43
N GLN A 9 20.71 10.74 5.21
CA GLN A 9 19.26 10.76 5.13
C GLN A 9 18.88 11.60 3.91
N ASP A 10 18.29 10.95 2.91
CA ASP A 10 17.51 11.66 1.91
C ASP A 10 16.25 12.19 2.62
N THR A 11 16.13 13.51 2.63
CA THR A 11 15.05 14.24 3.29
C THR A 11 13.90 14.54 2.33
N GLU A 12 14.10 14.31 1.03
CA GLU A 12 13.07 14.54 0.00
C GLU A 12 12.28 13.27 -0.30
N THR A 13 12.90 12.09 -0.14
CA THR A 13 12.25 10.80 -0.44
C THR A 13 11.77 10.10 0.84
N GLN A 14 10.48 9.75 0.87
CA GLN A 14 9.91 8.94 1.94
C GLN A 14 10.12 7.45 1.66
N TYR A 15 10.78 6.75 2.58
CA TYR A 15 10.99 5.29 2.51
C TYR A 15 10.20 4.49 3.54
N VAL A 16 9.69 5.17 4.58
CA VAL A 16 8.96 4.52 5.68
C VAL A 16 7.53 5.05 5.67
N PHE A 17 6.58 4.12 5.53
CA PHE A 17 5.15 4.42 5.50
C PHE A 17 4.51 3.94 6.78
N LYS A 18 3.62 4.76 7.34
CA LYS A 18 2.83 4.36 8.51
C LYS A 18 1.75 3.38 8.06
N THR A 19 1.33 2.50 8.98
CA THR A 19 0.24 1.53 8.76
C THR A 19 -0.96 1.80 9.67
N THR A 20 -1.06 3.02 10.22
CA THR A 20 -2.12 3.45 11.14
C THR A 20 -2.76 4.75 10.64
N ASN A 21 -4.04 4.96 10.94
CA ASN A 21 -4.83 6.12 10.51
C ASN A 21 -4.80 6.33 8.98
N LEU A 22 -4.98 5.24 8.24
CA LEU A 22 -4.90 5.22 6.78
C LEU A 22 -6.20 5.68 6.12
N THR A 23 -6.10 6.12 4.87
CA THR A 23 -7.27 6.34 4.01
C THR A 23 -7.92 4.99 3.71
N ARG A 24 -9.18 4.85 4.12
CA ARG A 24 -9.95 3.60 4.04
C ARG A 24 -10.98 3.64 2.93
N TYR A 25 -10.88 2.70 2.00
CA TYR A 25 -11.93 2.41 1.01
C TYR A 25 -12.68 1.14 1.39
N ARG A 26 -14.02 1.23 1.44
CA ARG A 26 -14.89 0.10 1.75
C ARG A 26 -15.62 -0.38 0.50
N PHE A 27 -15.41 -1.64 0.17
CA PHE A 27 -16.15 -2.36 -0.87
C PHE A 27 -17.12 -3.35 -0.22
N PRO A 28 -18.13 -3.85 -0.95
CA PRO A 28 -19.07 -4.85 -0.41
C PRO A 28 -18.41 -6.16 0.06
N THR A 29 -17.20 -6.47 -0.43
CA THR A 29 -16.50 -7.73 -0.16
C THR A 29 -15.24 -7.60 0.69
N HIS A 30 -14.68 -6.40 0.82
CA HIS A 30 -13.40 -6.16 1.50
C HIS A 30 -13.18 -4.68 1.80
N ILE A 31 -12.15 -4.39 2.58
CA ILE A 31 -11.65 -3.05 2.86
C ILE A 31 -10.22 -2.94 2.33
N ASN A 32 -9.88 -1.81 1.72
CA ASN A 32 -8.50 -1.43 1.39
C ASN A 32 -8.10 -0.22 2.23
N ASP A 33 -7.05 -0.38 3.03
CA ASP A 33 -6.38 0.71 3.74
C ASP A 33 -5.11 1.09 2.99
N LEU A 34 -5.06 2.28 2.41
CA LEU A 34 -3.93 2.72 1.59
C LEU A 34 -2.69 3.02 2.45
N VAL A 35 -1.58 2.34 2.18
CA VAL A 35 -0.28 2.61 2.83
C VAL A 35 0.48 3.71 2.10
N MET A 36 0.25 3.84 0.78
CA MET A 36 0.79 4.87 -0.11
C MET A 36 -0.38 5.59 -0.81
N ASP A 37 -0.23 6.90 -1.04
CA ASP A 37 -1.16 7.65 -1.89
C ASP A 37 -1.01 7.18 -3.36
N ARG A 38 -2.12 6.82 -4.00
CA ARG A 38 -2.08 6.33 -5.39
C ARG A 38 -1.58 7.36 -6.39
N SER A 39 -1.68 8.66 -6.09
CA SER A 39 -1.09 9.71 -6.94
C SER A 39 0.44 9.65 -6.99
N GLU A 40 1.06 8.99 -6.00
CA GLU A 40 2.51 8.77 -5.92
C GLU A 40 2.93 7.39 -6.48
N ALA A 41 1.97 6.52 -6.77
CA ALA A 41 2.19 5.13 -7.20
C ALA A 41 2.58 5.03 -8.68
N ARG A 42 3.79 5.51 -9.02
CA ARG A 42 4.30 5.46 -10.40
C ARG A 42 4.65 4.03 -10.87
N PHE A 43 5.12 3.19 -9.96
CA PHE A 43 5.64 1.86 -10.27
C PHE A 43 5.01 0.73 -9.44
N SER A 44 4.54 1.03 -8.24
CA SER A 44 3.90 0.08 -7.35
C SER A 44 2.85 0.76 -6.49
N GLU A 45 1.83 0.00 -6.11
CA GLU A 45 0.87 0.37 -5.07
C GLU A 45 1.06 -0.54 -3.85
N LEU A 46 0.78 0.00 -2.66
CA LEU A 46 0.73 -0.79 -1.44
C LEU A 46 -0.49 -0.40 -0.60
N PHE A 47 -1.28 -1.40 -0.23
CA PHE A 47 -2.42 -1.25 0.65
C PHE A 47 -2.66 -2.54 1.44
N ILE A 48 -3.26 -2.40 2.61
CA ILE A 48 -3.65 -3.53 3.46
C ILE A 48 -5.09 -3.90 3.10
N VAL A 49 -5.29 -5.17 2.77
CA VAL A 49 -6.62 -5.71 2.47
C VAL A 49 -7.17 -6.42 3.70
N VAL A 50 -8.36 -6.02 4.15
CA VAL A 50 -9.09 -6.70 5.23
C VAL A 50 -10.32 -7.37 4.64
N ILE A 51 -10.38 -8.69 4.79
CA ILE A 51 -11.49 -9.53 4.30
C ILE A 51 -12.16 -10.17 5.51
N GLU A 52 -13.47 -9.96 5.65
CA GLU A 52 -14.27 -10.59 6.70
C GLU A 52 -14.46 -12.10 6.42
N PRO A 53 -14.65 -12.94 7.46
CA PRO A 53 -14.91 -14.35 7.28
C PRO A 53 -16.07 -14.62 6.30
N GLY A 54 -15.85 -15.52 5.33
CA GLY A 54 -16.83 -15.88 4.31
C GLY A 54 -16.99 -14.86 3.18
N LYS A 55 -16.18 -13.80 3.15
CA LYS A 55 -16.08 -12.86 2.02
C LYS A 55 -14.84 -13.14 1.17
N GLY A 56 -14.85 -12.58 -0.03
CA GLY A 56 -13.70 -12.60 -0.93
C GLY A 56 -13.94 -11.67 -2.11
N PRO A 57 -12.88 -11.05 -2.67
CA PRO A 57 -13.02 -10.34 -3.94
C PRO A 57 -13.49 -11.30 -5.05
N PRO A 58 -14.24 -10.80 -6.05
CA PRO A 58 -14.61 -11.62 -7.20
C PRO A 58 -13.36 -12.10 -7.96
N LEU A 59 -13.50 -13.21 -8.68
CA LEU A 59 -12.43 -13.65 -9.59
C LEU A 59 -12.21 -12.60 -10.68
N HIS A 60 -10.96 -12.18 -10.85
CA HIS A 60 -10.57 -11.18 -11.84
C HIS A 60 -9.12 -11.39 -12.30
N ARG A 61 -8.70 -10.61 -13.30
CA ARG A 61 -7.36 -10.63 -13.88
C ARG A 61 -6.93 -9.20 -14.18
N HIS A 62 -5.68 -8.89 -13.87
CA HIS A 62 -5.00 -7.69 -14.35
C HIS A 62 -4.16 -8.05 -15.57
N ASN A 63 -4.29 -7.28 -16.66
CA ASN A 63 -3.54 -7.56 -17.90
C ASN A 63 -2.19 -6.83 -17.96
N ASP A 64 -2.00 -5.87 -17.07
CA ASP A 64 -0.93 -4.87 -17.07
C ASP A 64 -0.25 -4.75 -15.70
N THR A 65 -0.58 -5.63 -14.75
CA THR A 65 -0.08 -5.56 -13.37
C THR A 65 0.10 -6.94 -12.78
N GLU A 66 1.15 -7.07 -11.97
CA GLU A 66 1.34 -8.20 -11.07
C GLU A 66 0.82 -7.83 -9.68
N GLN A 67 0.18 -8.79 -9.01
CA GLN A 67 -0.34 -8.60 -7.67
C GLN A 67 0.21 -9.67 -6.73
N ILE A 68 0.80 -9.23 -5.63
CA ILE A 68 1.42 -10.10 -4.61
C ILE A 68 0.63 -9.96 -3.32
N PHE A 69 0.39 -11.10 -2.65
CA PHE A 69 -0.22 -11.14 -1.33
C PHE A 69 0.81 -11.58 -0.29
N TYR A 70 0.90 -10.84 0.80
CA TYR A 70 1.64 -11.19 2.00
C TYR A 70 0.67 -11.19 3.18
N LEU A 71 0.64 -12.29 3.93
CA LEU A 71 -0.24 -12.48 5.09
C LEU A 71 0.50 -12.18 6.39
#